data_AF-A0A9W4RAW0-F1
#
_entry.id   AF-A0A9W4RAW0-F1
#
_cell.length_a   1.000
_cell.length_b   1.000
_cell.length_c   1.000
_cell.angle_alpha   90.00
_cell.angle_beta   90.00
_cell.angle_gamma   90.00
#
_symmetry.space_group_name_H-M   'P 1'
#
loop_
_entity.id
_entity.type
_entity.pdbx_description
1 polymer ?
#
loop_
_entity_poly.entity_id
_entity_poly.type
_entity_poly.pdbx_seq_one_letter_code
_entity_poly.pdbx_strand_id
1 'polypeptide(L)'
;MRQQERLRLSRAEPEEGDGLARHLAFLGAEIAAIEGRIRQILRDGEDLARQERLLRSVPGIGPVAAAVLLGLMPELGRLSGKAAAALAGLAPATTTAAGSAACAASAAAGNAAATPSTWPPSPPPDPPRASQKQPATCAPETSRSSSS
;
A
#
# COMPACT_ATOMS: atom_id res chain seq x y z
N MET A 1 -2.77 -3.11 -10.05
CA MET A 1 -3.54 -4.24 -10.64
C MET A 1 -4.17 -5.15 -9.60
N ARG A 2 -3.48 -6.09 -8.92
CA ARG A 2 -4.13 -7.06 -7.98
C ARG A 2 -5.08 -6.44 -6.95
N GLN A 3 -4.66 -5.34 -6.30
CA GLN A 3 -5.50 -4.65 -5.30
C GLN A 3 -6.73 -3.99 -5.94
N GLN A 4 -6.60 -3.41 -7.13
CA GLN A 4 -7.71 -2.81 -7.86
C GLN A 4 -8.72 -3.88 -8.29
N GLU A 5 -8.25 -5.03 -8.77
CA GLU A 5 -9.11 -6.15 -9.15
C GLU A 5 -9.88 -6.73 -7.96
N ARG A 6 -9.27 -6.76 -6.77
CA ARG A 6 -9.98 -7.11 -5.52
C ARG A 6 -11.14 -6.15 -5.23
N LEU A 7 -10.90 -4.85 -5.42
CA LEU A 7 -11.93 -3.83 -5.21
C LEU A 7 -13.03 -3.92 -6.27
N ARG A 8 -12.69 -4.23 -7.52
CA ARG A 8 -13.67 -4.47 -8.59
C ARG A 8 -14.54 -5.69 -8.29
N LEU A 9 -13.92 -6.81 -7.90
CA LEU A 9 -14.65 -8.03 -7.54
C LEU A 9 -15.61 -7.81 -6.37
N SER A 10 -15.23 -6.99 -5.38
CA SER A 10 -16.10 -6.68 -4.24
C SER A 10 -17.39 -5.92 -4.60
N ARG A 11 -17.46 -5.36 -5.82
CA ARG A 11 -18.62 -4.60 -6.33
C ARG A 11 -19.30 -5.26 -7.53
N ALA A 12 -18.76 -6.38 -8.01
CA ALA A 12 -19.28 -7.08 -9.19
C ALA A 12 -20.41 -8.03 -8.78
N GLU A 13 -21.41 -8.15 -9.64
CA GLU A 13 -22.43 -9.19 -9.51
C GLU A 13 -21.80 -10.57 -9.77
N PRO A 14 -22.29 -11.64 -9.14
CA PRO A 14 -21.61 -12.95 -9.13
C PRO A 14 -21.41 -13.56 -10.53
N GLU A 15 -22.26 -13.24 -11.52
CA GLU A 15 -22.13 -13.74 -12.89
C GLU A 15 -20.98 -13.10 -13.69
N GLU A 16 -20.51 -11.91 -13.28
CA GLU A 16 -19.41 -11.19 -13.95
C GLU A 16 -18.06 -11.38 -13.21
N GLY A 17 -18.10 -11.98 -12.01
CA GLY A 17 -16.95 -12.12 -11.11
C GLY A 17 -15.90 -13.15 -11.55
N ASP A 18 -16.27 -14.12 -12.39
CA ASP A 18 -15.41 -15.24 -12.76
C ASP A 18 -14.12 -14.80 -13.47
N GLY A 19 -14.20 -13.81 -14.35
CA GLY A 19 -13.03 -13.25 -15.02
C GLY A 19 -12.07 -12.57 -14.04
N LEU A 20 -12.62 -11.80 -13.10
CA LEU A 20 -11.86 -11.09 -12.06
C LEU A 20 -11.21 -12.06 -11.08
N ALA A 21 -11.93 -13.10 -10.67
CA ALA A 21 -11.42 -14.16 -9.79
C ALA A 21 -10.26 -14.92 -10.44
N ARG A 22 -10.39 -15.29 -11.72
CA ARG A 22 -9.32 -15.93 -12.50
C ARG A 22 -8.08 -15.03 -12.62
N HIS A 23 -8.28 -13.73 -12.85
CA HIS A 23 -7.19 -12.77 -12.94
C HIS A 23 -6.48 -12.57 -11.59
N LEU A 24 -7.24 -12.51 -10.48
CA LEU A 24 -6.68 -12.45 -9.14
C LEU A 24 -5.87 -13.70 -8.79
N ALA A 25 -6.34 -14.89 -9.19
CA ALA A 25 -5.61 -16.13 -9.03
C ALA A 25 -4.30 -16.13 -9.82
N PHE A 26 -4.35 -15.69 -11.08
CA PHE A 26 -3.16 -15.54 -11.93
C PHE A 26 -2.13 -14.59 -11.31
N LEU A 27 -2.53 -13.38 -10.93
CA LEU A 27 -1.61 -12.42 -10.29
C LEU A 27 -1.06 -12.94 -8.96
N GLY A 28 -1.87 -13.68 -8.20
CA GLY A 28 -1.43 -14.32 -6.96
C GLY A 28 -0.35 -15.37 -7.21
N ALA A 29 -0.51 -16.20 -8.23
CA ALA A 29 0.45 -17.21 -8.62
C ALA A 29 1.77 -16.59 -9.10
N GLU A 30 1.70 -15.54 -9.94
CA GLU A 30 2.90 -14.84 -10.42
C GLU A 30 3.69 -14.20 -9.28
N ILE A 31 3.02 -13.56 -8.32
CA ILE A 31 3.66 -13.00 -7.12
C ILE A 31 4.36 -14.12 -6.35
N ALA A 32 3.67 -15.24 -6.08
CA ALA A 32 4.25 -16.36 -5.34
C ALA A 32 5.45 -16.98 -6.06
N ALA A 33 5.42 -17.05 -7.39
CA ALA A 33 6.53 -17.55 -8.20
C ALA A 33 7.76 -16.63 -8.12
N ILE A 34 7.56 -15.30 -8.11
CA ILE A 34 8.64 -14.32 -7.95
C ILE A 34 9.20 -14.37 -6.52
N GLU A 35 8.34 -14.39 -5.50
CA GLU A 35 8.75 -14.54 -4.10
C GLU A 35 9.51 -15.85 -3.86
N GLY A 36 9.13 -16.93 -4.54
CA GLY A 36 9.86 -18.19 -4.55
C GLY A 36 11.28 -18.03 -5.12
N ARG A 37 11.41 -17.39 -6.28
CA ARG A 37 12.71 -17.11 -6.91
C ARG A 37 13.62 -16.25 -6.04
N ILE A 38 13.09 -15.19 -5.42
CA ILE A 38 13.85 -14.34 -4.49
C ILE A 38 14.39 -15.17 -3.31
N ARG A 39 13.54 -15.99 -2.69
CA ARG A 39 13.95 -16.88 -1.59
C ARG A 39 14.96 -17.92 -2.01
N GLN A 40 14.98 -18.32 -3.27
CA GLN A 40 15.97 -19.26 -3.78
C GLN A 40 17.33 -18.57 -3.95
N ILE A 41 17.36 -17.39 -4.58
CA ILE A 41 18.58 -16.58 -4.72
C ILE A 41 19.23 -16.29 -3.36
N LEU A 42 18.41 -15.93 -2.35
CA LEU A 42 18.90 -15.67 -0.99
C LEU A 42 19.47 -16.93 -0.31
N ARG A 43 18.94 -18.12 -0.60
CA ARG A 43 19.44 -19.39 -0.03
C ARG A 43 20.69 -19.89 -0.73
N ASP A 44 20.77 -19.70 -2.04
CA ASP A 44 21.88 -20.20 -2.86
C ASP A 44 23.16 -19.37 -2.63
N GLY A 45 23.03 -18.10 -2.24
CA GLY A 45 24.16 -17.23 -1.87
C GLY A 45 24.47 -17.23 -0.37
N GLU A 46 25.63 -17.75 0.03
CA GLU A 46 26.05 -17.81 1.45
C GLU A 46 26.14 -16.42 2.10
N ASP A 47 26.69 -15.44 1.38
CA ASP A 47 26.80 -14.05 1.83
C ASP A 47 25.43 -13.39 2.02
N LEU A 48 24.54 -13.56 1.03
CA LEU A 48 23.18 -13.01 1.06
C LEU A 48 22.37 -13.64 2.20
N ALA A 49 22.47 -14.95 2.39
CA ALA A 49 21.81 -15.65 3.49
C ALA A 49 22.31 -15.13 4.85
N ARG A 50 23.61 -14.86 4.99
CA ARG A 50 24.19 -14.28 6.21
C ARG A 50 23.66 -12.86 6.45
N GLN A 51 23.66 -12.01 5.43
CA GLN A 51 23.16 -10.63 5.54
C GLN A 51 21.65 -10.60 5.84
N GLU A 52 20.86 -11.49 5.23
CA GLU A 52 19.42 -11.63 5.51
C GLU A 52 19.17 -12.00 6.99
N ARG A 53 19.94 -12.96 7.53
CA ARG A 53 19.84 -13.35 8.94
C ARG A 53 20.19 -12.21 9.88
N LEU A 54 21.23 -11.43 9.56
CA LEU A 54 21.62 -10.26 10.35
C LEU A 54 20.55 -9.18 10.32
N LEU A 55 19.95 -8.91 9.17
CA LEU A 55 18.87 -7.94 9.06
C LEU A 55 17.65 -8.35 9.89
N ARG A 56 17.33 -9.64 9.88
CA ARG A 56 16.19 -10.21 10.63
C ARG A 56 16.41 -10.29 12.14
N SER A 57 17.62 -10.05 12.65
CA SER A 57 17.83 -9.96 14.10
C SER A 57 17.29 -8.64 14.69
N VAL A 58 17.00 -7.65 13.85
CA VAL A 58 16.39 -6.39 14.26
C VAL A 58 14.88 -6.60 14.46
N PRO A 59 14.31 -6.22 15.61
CA PRO A 59 12.87 -6.37 15.85
C PRO A 59 12.06 -5.58 14.81
N GLY A 60 11.08 -6.24 14.20
CA GLY A 60 10.23 -5.64 13.16
C GLY A 60 10.71 -5.87 11.72
N ILE A 61 11.91 -6.42 11.50
CA ILE A 61 12.39 -6.78 10.14
C ILE A 61 12.02 -8.23 9.81
N GLY A 62 11.05 -8.40 8.92
CA GLY A 62 10.65 -9.69 8.37
C GLY A 62 11.44 -10.10 7.11
N PRO A 63 11.22 -11.32 6.59
CA PRO A 63 11.94 -11.84 5.42
C PRO A 63 11.73 -10.99 4.16
N VAL A 64 10.53 -10.46 3.96
CA VAL A 64 10.22 -9.58 2.81
C VAL A 64 11.00 -8.28 2.92
N ALA A 65 10.96 -7.63 4.09
CA ALA A 65 11.68 -6.38 4.31
C ALA A 65 13.20 -6.58 4.16
N ALA A 66 13.75 -7.67 4.70
CA ALA A 66 15.17 -8.00 4.56
C ALA A 66 15.56 -8.19 3.08
N ALA A 67 14.77 -8.95 2.31
CA ALA A 67 15.01 -9.14 0.88
C ALA A 67 14.97 -7.83 0.09
N VAL A 68 14.02 -6.94 0.42
CA VAL A 68 13.91 -5.62 -0.19
C VAL A 68 15.13 -4.76 0.14
N LEU A 69 15.57 -4.73 1.40
CA LEU A 69 16.74 -3.97 1.81
C LEU A 69 18.02 -4.46 1.10
N LEU A 70 18.22 -5.78 1.00
CA LEU A 70 19.36 -6.34 0.27
C LEU A 70 19.31 -6.03 -1.24
N GLY A 71 18.12 -6.00 -1.83
CA GLY A 71 17.93 -5.68 -3.24
C GLY A 71 18.11 -4.19 -3.57
N LEU A 72 17.71 -3.30 -2.66
CA LEU A 72 17.83 -1.85 -2.84
C LEU A 72 19.18 -1.29 -2.39
N MET A 73 19.86 -1.99 -1.47
CA MET A 73 21.11 -1.55 -0.84
C MET A 73 22.05 -2.75 -0.65
N PRO A 74 22.74 -3.20 -1.71
CA PRO A 74 23.62 -4.38 -1.64
C PRO A 74 24.84 -4.19 -0.71
N GLU A 75 25.12 -2.95 -0.30
CA GLU A 75 26.23 -2.59 0.59
C GLU A 75 25.93 -2.88 2.09
N LEU A 76 24.68 -3.22 2.42
CA LEU A 76 24.28 -3.54 3.78
C LEU A 76 25.03 -4.76 4.32
N GLY A 77 25.63 -4.64 5.51
CA GLY A 77 26.45 -5.68 6.13
C GLY A 77 27.96 -5.49 5.97
N ARG A 78 28.40 -4.58 5.10
CA ARG A 78 29.79 -4.07 5.07
C ARG A 78 29.93 -2.68 5.68
N LEU A 79 28.83 -1.94 5.75
CA LEU A 79 28.78 -0.56 6.23
C LEU A 79 28.40 -0.47 7.70
N SER A 80 28.88 0.58 8.38
CA SER A 80 28.44 0.93 9.72
C SER A 80 26.99 1.41 9.69
N GLY A 81 26.27 1.26 10.82
CA GLY A 81 24.86 1.68 10.90
C GLY A 81 24.63 3.15 10.52
N LYS A 82 25.59 4.04 10.83
CA LYS A 82 25.53 5.46 10.44
C LYS A 82 25.64 5.66 8.93
N ALA A 83 26.52 4.92 8.27
CA ALA A 83 26.68 4.97 6.81
C ALA A 83 25.47 4.33 6.09
N ALA A 84 24.95 3.23 6.61
CA ALA A 84 23.72 2.60 6.10
C ALA A 84 22.50 3.54 6.26
N ALA A 85 22.34 4.18 7.42
CA ALA A 85 21.29 5.16 7.63
C ALA A 85 21.43 6.39 6.72
N ALA A 86 22.67 6.84 6.45
CA ALA A 86 22.91 7.95 5.53
C ALA A 86 22.54 7.57 4.08
N LEU A 87 22.90 6.37 3.62
CA LEU A 87 22.51 5.87 2.31
C LEU A 87 21.00 5.72 2.16
N ALA A 88 20.31 5.29 3.23
CA ALA A 88 18.86 5.20 3.26
C ALA A 88 18.16 6.57 3.41
N GLY A 89 18.91 7.68 3.56
CA GLY A 89 18.35 9.01 3.82
C GLY A 89 17.72 9.18 5.21
N LEU A 90 18.03 8.26 6.13
CA LEU A 90 17.47 8.19 7.49
C LEU A 90 18.39 8.85 8.53
N ALA A 91 19.65 9.16 8.20
CA ALA A 91 20.59 9.75 9.15
C ALA A 91 20.33 11.27 9.32
N PRO A 92 20.19 11.78 10.55
CA PRO A 92 20.15 13.21 10.79
C PRO A 92 21.50 13.85 10.42
N ALA A 93 21.45 14.94 9.65
CA ALA A 93 22.64 15.67 9.23
C ALA A 93 23.28 16.40 10.43
N THR A 94 24.24 15.77 11.10
CA THR A 94 25.12 16.47 12.04
C THR A 94 26.28 17.09 11.26
N THR A 95 26.13 18.34 10.83
CA THR A 95 27.25 19.16 10.38
C THR A 95 28.06 19.53 11.62
N THR A 96 29.16 18.85 11.88
CA THR A 96 30.13 19.32 12.88
C THR A 96 31.48 19.47 12.21
N ALA A 97 31.71 20.67 11.67
CA ALA A 97 33.03 21.27 11.68
C ALA A 97 33.16 21.99 13.04
N ALA A 98 34.27 21.77 13.73
CA ALA A 98 34.50 22.18 15.12
C ALA A 98 34.61 23.72 15.31
N GLY A 99 34.16 24.23 16.46
CA GLY A 99 34.64 25.51 17.00
C GLY A 99 33.65 26.34 17.84
N SER A 100 33.93 26.45 19.14
CA SER A 100 33.65 27.59 20.05
C SER A 100 32.19 27.97 20.42
N ALA A 101 31.88 27.67 21.69
CA ALA A 101 31.22 28.49 22.72
C ALA A 101 30.12 29.54 22.35
N ALA A 102 28.97 29.35 22.99
CA ALA A 102 28.27 30.30 23.88
C ALA A 102 26.82 30.69 23.51
N CYS A 103 26.05 30.76 24.60
CA CYS A 103 24.81 31.51 24.83
C CYS A 103 23.50 31.06 24.17
N ALA A 104 22.72 30.35 25.01
CA ALA A 104 21.33 30.62 25.38
C ALA A 104 20.42 31.38 24.40
N ALA A 105 19.30 30.75 24.06
CA ALA A 105 18.04 31.45 23.83
C ALA A 105 16.90 30.67 24.50
N SER A 106 16.29 31.32 25.48
CA SER A 106 14.99 30.96 26.05
C SER A 106 13.90 31.22 25.00
N ALA A 107 12.97 30.28 24.84
CA ALA A 107 11.58 30.57 24.49
C ALA A 107 10.75 29.29 24.65
N ALA A 108 10.30 29.03 25.87
CA ALA A 108 9.17 28.16 26.10
C ALA A 108 7.87 28.97 25.97
N ALA A 109 6.92 28.40 25.24
CA ALA A 109 5.49 28.74 25.16
C ALA A 109 5.10 30.01 24.37
N GLY A 110 4.67 29.78 23.13
CA GLY A 110 3.84 30.68 22.32
C GLY A 110 3.01 29.87 21.33
N ASN A 111 1.70 30.09 21.33
CA ASN A 111 0.67 29.21 20.77
C ASN A 111 0.53 29.27 19.23
N ALA A 112 -0.02 28.19 18.68
CA ALA A 112 -0.98 28.10 17.58
C ALA A 112 -0.75 28.95 16.30
N ALA A 113 -0.42 28.29 15.19
CA ALA A 113 -1.00 28.60 13.88
C ALA A 113 -0.75 27.48 12.86
N ALA A 114 -1.84 26.87 12.41
CA ALA A 114 -2.13 26.44 11.04
C ALA A 114 -0.97 25.91 10.16
N THR A 115 -0.98 24.60 9.90
CA THR A 115 -0.53 24.10 8.59
C THR A 115 -1.63 24.35 7.56
N PRO A 116 -1.37 25.04 6.43
CA PRO A 116 -2.32 25.10 5.33
C PRO A 116 -2.26 23.76 4.59
N SER A 117 -3.03 22.78 5.05
CA SER A 117 -3.32 21.60 4.24
C SER A 117 -4.13 22.05 3.02
N THR A 118 -3.53 21.96 1.83
CA THR A 118 -4.21 22.15 0.54
C THR A 118 -5.17 21.02 0.19
N TRP A 119 -5.35 20.03 1.06
CA TRP A 119 -6.27 18.92 0.85
C TRP A 119 -7.72 19.34 1.16
N PRO A 120 -8.65 19.23 0.19
CA PRO A 120 -10.06 19.45 0.47
C PRO A 120 -10.58 18.35 1.41
N PRO A 121 -11.44 18.67 2.39
CA PRO A 121 -12.08 17.67 3.23
C PRO A 121 -12.94 16.73 2.36
N SER A 122 -13.02 15.46 2.75
CA SER A 122 -13.85 14.48 2.03
C SER A 122 -15.33 14.92 2.00
N PRO A 123 -16.03 14.77 0.86
CA PRO A 123 -17.45 15.07 0.80
C PRO A 123 -18.23 14.17 1.77
N PRO A 124 -19.33 14.67 2.38
CA PRO A 124 -20.19 13.85 3.22
C PRO A 124 -20.79 12.69 2.41
N PRO A 125 -21.11 11.55 3.04
CA PRO A 125 -21.73 10.43 2.36
C PRO A 125 -23.09 10.83 1.77
N ASP A 126 -23.37 10.36 0.55
CA ASP A 126 -24.64 10.61 -0.13
C ASP A 126 -25.82 10.06 0.68
N PRO A 127 -26.97 10.77 0.73
CA PRO A 127 -28.16 10.25 1.38
C PRO A 127 -28.67 9.00 0.65
N PRO A 128 -29.32 8.06 1.35
CA PRO A 128 -29.85 6.85 0.73
C PRO A 128 -30.87 7.21 -0.35
N ARG A 129 -30.69 6.64 -1.54
CA ARG A 129 -31.53 6.83 -2.72
C ARG A 129 -32.99 6.51 -2.38
N ALA A 130 -33.85 7.53 -2.41
CA ALA A 130 -35.29 7.33 -2.28
C ALA A 130 -35.78 6.35 -3.36
N SER A 131 -36.46 5.27 -2.92
CA SER A 131 -37.13 4.31 -3.81
C SER A 131 -38.08 5.04 -4.73
N GLN A 132 -37.70 5.20 -6.00
CA GLN A 132 -38.66 5.51 -7.06
C GLN A 132 -39.60 4.31 -7.20
N LYS A 133 -40.82 4.44 -6.65
CA LYS A 133 -41.93 3.58 -7.05
C LYS A 133 -42.19 3.82 -8.53
N GLN A 134 -42.07 2.77 -9.33
CA GLN A 134 -42.49 2.76 -10.73
C GLN A 134 -43.99 3.13 -10.81
N PRO A 135 -44.41 4.06 -11.68
CA PRO A 135 -45.82 4.26 -11.95
C PRO A 135 -46.35 3.03 -12.70
N ALA A 136 -47.52 2.53 -12.28
CA ALA A 136 -48.20 1.41 -12.90
C ALA A 136 -48.45 1.70 -14.38
N THR A 137 -47.79 0.96 -15.26
CA THR A 137 -48.14 0.92 -16.68
C THR A 137 -49.41 0.10 -16.84
N CYS A 138 -50.53 0.76 -17.19
CA CYS A 138 -51.72 0.08 -17.67
C CYS A 138 -51.39 -0.70 -18.94
N ALA A 139 -51.58 -2.02 -18.92
CA ALA A 139 -51.59 -2.85 -20.11
C ALA A 139 -52.91 -2.64 -20.88
N PRO A 140 -52.91 -2.61 -22.22
CA PRO A 140 -54.14 -2.62 -23.00
C PRO A 140 -54.72 -4.04 -23.05
N GLU A 141 -55.94 -4.21 -22.54
CA GLU A 141 -56.76 -5.41 -22.72
C GLU A 141 -57.08 -5.60 -24.21
N THR A 142 -56.63 -6.72 -24.76
CA THR A 142 -57.09 -7.25 -26.04
C THR A 142 -58.40 -8.01 -25.79
N SER A 143 -59.54 -7.34 -25.99
CA SER A 143 -60.84 -8.00 -25.93
C SER A 143 -61.13 -8.74 -27.24
N ARG A 144 -61.51 -10.01 -27.05
CA ARG A 144 -61.82 -11.03 -28.04
C ARG A 144 -63.00 -10.66 -28.92
N SER A 145 -62.87 -10.97 -30.21
CA SER A 145 -63.97 -11.22 -31.13
C SER A 145 -64.75 -12.46 -30.70
N SER A 146 -66.05 -12.31 -30.42
CA SER A 146 -67.01 -13.41 -30.34
C SER A 146 -67.96 -13.31 -31.54
N SER A 147 -67.93 -14.33 -32.38
CA SER A 147 -68.89 -14.62 -33.44
C SER A 147 -70.07 -15.41 -32.86
N SER A 148 -71.30 -14.99 -33.15
CA SER A 148 -72.50 -15.83 -33.31
C SER A 148 -73.58 -15.01 -33.99
#